data_AF-A0A6N7B8F1-F1
#
_entry.id   AF-A0A6N7B8F1-F1
#
_cell.length_a   1.000
_cell.length_b   1.000
_cell.length_c   1.000
_cell.angle_alpha   90.00
_cell.angle_beta   90.00
_cell.angle_gamma   90.00
#
_symmetry.space_group_name_H-M   'P 1'
#
loop_
_entity.id
_entity.type
_entity.pdbx_description
1 polymer ?
#
loop_
_entity_poly.entity_id
_entity_poly.type
_entity_poly.pdbx_seq_one_letter_code
_entity_poly.pdbx_strand_id
1 'polypeptide(L)'
;MKKRFLILALVYFNSSAQIKYDTLHSAQVCNGITYTKIAAPVIPWSIHVLQIDLKSPRIKIETVKATNLLSGKERTSAMAAANNRAGRRVIAAVNGDFYYKGGIPTNLQIRNGQILTTPIARTIIGFDDKNKPMMNIVTYSGKIFTGDTSYNIGGLNTPRKNGQLVFLNRYFGESTCTNSSGREVLVQRVNQWFVNDTVRCVVKNIQIGIGSMIIPDTTFAVISVDGLASEFTKHLKIGDTLKILNTISPAIPRLKEAIGGFIQIVNNGKDYVDQSYVIEKKPGHAYLRHPRTAAGFSQDSSKLFLIAVDGRQT
;
A
#
# COMPACT_ATOMS: atom_id res chain seq x y z
N MET A 1 29.78 23.90 75.10
CA MET A 1 30.30 23.34 73.83
C MET A 1 29.14 22.73 73.03
N LYS A 2 28.63 23.39 72.00
CA LYS A 2 27.58 22.84 71.10
C LYS A 2 28.24 22.36 69.80
N LYS A 3 28.30 21.06 69.58
CA LYS A 3 28.77 20.46 68.31
C LYS A 3 27.66 20.60 67.27
N ARG A 4 27.91 21.33 66.18
CA ARG A 4 27.05 21.34 64.99
C ARG A 4 27.55 20.25 64.04
N PHE A 5 26.72 19.26 63.75
CA PHE A 5 26.94 18.32 62.66
C PHE A 5 26.41 18.95 61.37
N LEU A 6 27.30 19.10 60.38
CA LEU A 6 26.94 19.49 59.02
C LEU A 6 26.60 18.21 58.26
N ILE A 7 25.32 17.99 57.95
CA ILE A 7 24.89 16.91 57.06
C ILE A 7 25.07 17.41 55.63
N LEU A 8 26.10 16.91 54.95
CA LEU A 8 26.29 17.13 53.52
C LEU A 8 25.32 16.19 52.78
N ALA A 9 24.20 16.72 52.30
CA ALA A 9 23.31 15.99 51.40
C ALA A 9 23.94 15.97 50.00
N LEU A 10 24.56 14.85 49.63
CA LEU A 10 24.98 14.57 48.25
C LEU A 10 23.73 14.32 47.41
N VAL A 11 23.29 15.33 46.67
CA VAL A 11 22.26 15.18 45.64
C VAL A 11 22.91 14.47 44.45
N TYR A 12 22.65 13.16 44.33
CA TYR A 12 22.95 12.41 43.11
C TYR A 12 22.00 12.88 42.00
N PHE A 13 22.48 13.78 41.14
CA PHE A 13 21.84 14.00 39.84
C PHE A 13 22.10 12.79 38.96
N ASN A 14 21.15 11.86 38.91
CA ASN A 14 21.08 10.89 37.82
C ASN A 14 20.72 11.65 36.55
N SER A 15 21.72 12.16 35.84
CA SER A 15 21.56 12.56 34.44
C SER A 15 21.36 11.29 33.62
N SER A 16 20.12 10.82 33.50
CA SER A 16 19.77 9.92 32.41
C SER A 16 20.17 10.61 31.11
N ALA A 17 21.14 10.06 30.38
CA ALA A 17 21.55 10.62 29.10
C ALA A 17 20.32 10.60 28.18
N GLN A 18 19.64 11.74 28.06
CA GLN A 18 18.56 11.91 27.12
C GLN A 18 19.16 11.63 25.74
N ILE A 19 18.48 10.79 24.94
CA ILE A 19 18.89 10.57 23.55
C ILE A 19 18.86 11.95 22.89
N LYS A 20 20.06 12.50 22.62
CA LYS A 20 20.19 13.80 21.99
C LYS A 20 19.92 13.62 20.50
N TYR A 21 18.90 14.30 20.00
CA TYR A 21 18.58 14.35 18.58
C TYR A 21 19.09 15.66 18.00
N ASP A 22 20.14 15.60 17.18
CA ASP A 22 20.74 16.75 16.53
C ASP A 22 20.22 16.85 15.09
N THR A 23 19.54 17.95 14.76
CA THR A 23 19.16 18.23 13.37
C THR A 23 20.40 18.68 12.61
N LEU A 24 20.90 17.83 11.72
CA LEU A 24 22.11 18.09 10.94
C LEU A 24 21.82 18.90 9.68
N HIS A 25 20.63 18.72 9.10
CA HIS A 25 20.23 19.41 7.89
C HIS A 25 18.71 19.52 7.81
N SER A 26 18.19 20.64 7.33
CA SER A 26 16.80 20.78 6.94
C SER A 26 16.69 21.72 5.75
N ALA A 27 16.00 21.28 4.70
CA ALA A 27 15.82 22.06 3.49
C ALA A 27 14.48 21.76 2.82
N GLN A 28 13.90 22.79 2.22
CA GLN A 28 12.76 22.63 1.31
C GLN A 28 13.27 22.07 -0.03
N VAL A 29 12.88 20.85 -0.37
CA VAL A 29 13.32 20.17 -1.61
C VAL A 29 12.37 20.43 -2.79
N CYS A 30 11.13 20.80 -2.47
CA CYS A 30 10.11 21.26 -3.41
C CYS A 30 9.04 22.06 -2.65
N ASN A 31 8.22 22.84 -3.34
CA ASN A 31 7.10 23.51 -2.69
C ASN A 31 6.19 22.49 -1.98
N GLY A 32 5.93 22.68 -0.68
CA GLY A 32 5.20 21.73 0.16
C GLY A 32 5.97 20.49 0.61
N ILE A 33 7.28 20.37 0.34
CA ILE A 33 8.09 19.21 0.75
C ILE A 33 9.39 19.65 1.43
N THR A 34 9.57 19.22 2.68
CA THR A 34 10.78 19.50 3.47
C THR A 34 11.49 18.19 3.80
N TYR A 35 12.79 18.14 3.55
CA TYR A 35 13.66 17.08 3.98
C TYR A 35 14.44 17.52 5.23
N THR A 36 14.54 16.63 6.22
CA THR A 36 15.31 16.84 7.44
C THR A 36 16.17 15.60 7.74
N LYS A 37 17.46 15.82 8.02
CA LYS A 37 18.39 14.81 8.53
C LYS A 37 18.63 15.04 10.01
N ILE A 38 18.39 14.00 10.82
CA ILE A 38 18.56 14.01 12.27
C ILE A 38 19.58 12.93 12.63
N ALA A 39 20.52 13.25 13.51
CA ALA A 39 21.41 12.28 14.13
C ALA A 39 21.02 12.03 15.59
N ALA A 40 21.11 10.78 16.04
CA ALA A 40 21.11 10.43 17.46
C ALA A 40 22.46 9.78 17.80
N PRO A 41 23.50 10.58 18.15
CA PRO A 41 24.88 10.09 18.22
C PRO A 41 25.12 9.01 19.28
N VAL A 42 24.33 9.04 20.37
CA VAL A 42 24.44 8.07 21.47
C VAL A 42 24.00 6.67 21.05
N ILE A 43 23.00 6.56 20.16
CA ILE A 43 22.51 5.29 19.59
C ILE A 43 23.02 5.13 18.15
N PRO A 44 24.11 5.79 17.76
CA PRO A 44 24.41 6.22 16.37
C PRO A 44 23.30 5.97 15.31
N TRP A 45 22.18 6.70 15.39
CA TRP A 45 21.15 6.66 14.34
C TRP A 45 21.32 7.82 13.35
N SER A 46 21.22 7.52 12.05
CA SER A 46 20.97 8.51 10.99
C SER A 46 19.51 8.39 10.56
N ILE A 47 18.74 9.46 10.79
CA ILE A 47 17.30 9.51 10.57
C ILE A 47 17.03 10.53 9.47
N HIS A 48 16.30 10.08 8.45
CA HIS A 48 15.92 10.84 7.27
C HIS A 48 14.41 11.02 7.32
N VAL A 49 13.94 12.26 7.39
CA VAL A 49 12.51 12.60 7.46
C VAL A 49 12.15 13.44 6.25
N LEU A 50 11.11 13.03 5.54
CA LEU A 50 10.48 13.82 4.50
C LEU A 50 9.07 14.18 4.95
N GLN A 51 8.82 15.47 5.17
CA GLN A 51 7.50 16.01 5.45
C GLN A 51 6.88 16.52 4.14
N ILE A 52 5.66 16.08 3.85
CA ILE A 52 4.95 16.34 2.60
C ILE A 52 3.59 16.98 2.92
N ASP A 53 3.27 18.11 2.30
CA ASP A 53 1.96 18.75 2.35
C ASP A 53 0.96 18.00 1.44
N LEU A 54 -0.01 17.32 2.06
CA LEU A 54 -1.04 16.57 1.36
C LEU A 54 -2.13 17.46 0.74
N LYS A 55 -2.23 18.73 1.16
CA LYS A 55 -3.23 19.68 0.63
C LYS A 55 -2.79 20.29 -0.70
N SER A 56 -1.53 20.17 -1.07
CA SER A 56 -1.01 20.68 -2.34
C SER A 56 -1.54 19.87 -3.52
N PRO A 57 -2.31 20.45 -4.47
CA PRO A 57 -2.83 19.72 -5.63
C PRO A 57 -1.73 19.32 -6.63
N ARG A 58 -0.52 19.85 -6.46
CA ARG A 58 0.65 19.53 -7.30
C ARG A 58 1.42 18.31 -6.81
N ILE A 59 1.14 17.83 -5.60
CA ILE A 59 1.78 16.66 -5.01
C ILE A 59 0.87 15.46 -5.22
N LYS A 60 1.47 14.39 -5.74
CA LYS A 60 0.81 13.08 -5.89
C LYS A 60 1.57 12.07 -5.06
N ILE A 61 0.83 11.34 -4.23
CA ILE A 61 1.35 10.15 -3.56
C ILE A 61 0.99 8.96 -4.45
N GLU A 62 1.95 8.08 -4.70
CA GLU A 62 1.76 6.89 -5.53
C GLU A 62 2.55 5.74 -4.93
N THR A 63 1.94 4.56 -4.86
CA THR A 63 2.71 3.33 -4.68
C THR A 63 3.28 2.90 -6.02
N VAL A 64 4.39 2.17 -5.98
CA VAL A 64 5.01 1.58 -7.17
C VAL A 64 5.30 0.12 -6.93
N LYS A 65 5.37 -0.65 -8.01
CA LYS A 65 5.71 -2.06 -7.97
C LYS A 65 6.76 -2.34 -9.02
N ALA A 66 7.82 -3.05 -8.62
CA ALA A 66 8.84 -3.57 -9.52
C ALA A 66 8.18 -4.29 -10.69
N THR A 67 8.68 -4.02 -11.90
CA THR A 67 8.25 -4.54 -13.21
C THR A 67 6.78 -4.29 -13.55
N ASN A 68 6.03 -3.52 -12.74
CA ASN A 68 4.57 -3.40 -12.81
C ASN A 68 3.83 -4.76 -12.82
N LEU A 69 4.43 -5.79 -12.23
CA LEU A 69 3.85 -7.13 -12.08
C LEU A 69 3.90 -7.58 -10.62
N LEU A 70 3.07 -8.55 -10.25
CA LEU A 70 3.08 -9.13 -8.89
C LEU A 70 4.48 -9.64 -8.51
N SER A 71 5.10 -10.43 -9.38
CA SER A 71 6.47 -10.89 -9.19
C SER A 71 7.46 -9.90 -9.81
N GLY A 72 8.50 -9.56 -9.07
CA GLY A 72 9.54 -8.63 -9.50
C GLY A 72 10.24 -7.99 -8.32
N LYS A 73 11.55 -7.79 -8.44
CA LYS A 73 12.37 -7.07 -7.47
C LYS A 73 13.15 -5.99 -8.19
N GLU A 74 13.10 -4.78 -7.65
CA GLU A 74 13.87 -3.64 -8.13
C GLU A 74 14.31 -2.81 -6.93
N ARG A 75 15.44 -2.09 -7.08
CA ARG A 75 15.85 -1.10 -6.09
C ARG A 75 14.84 0.05 -6.08
N THR A 76 14.56 0.62 -4.91
CA THR A 76 13.72 1.83 -4.78
C THR A 76 14.19 2.95 -5.71
N SER A 77 15.50 3.15 -5.84
CA SER A 77 16.08 4.14 -6.75
C SER A 77 15.80 3.84 -8.23
N ALA A 78 15.83 2.58 -8.65
CA ALA A 78 15.51 2.18 -10.02
C ALA A 78 14.02 2.42 -10.33
N MET A 79 13.13 2.03 -9.41
CA MET A 79 11.69 2.31 -9.54
C MET A 79 11.40 3.82 -9.55
N ALA A 80 12.10 4.61 -8.72
CA ALA A 80 11.99 6.06 -8.73
C ALA A 80 12.43 6.66 -10.08
N ALA A 81 13.59 6.23 -10.59
CA ALA A 81 14.10 6.68 -11.89
C ALA A 81 13.14 6.32 -13.04
N ALA A 82 12.63 5.08 -13.09
CA ALA A 82 11.69 4.64 -14.12
C ALA A 82 10.34 5.40 -14.07
N ASN A 83 9.96 5.95 -12.91
CA ASN A 83 8.75 6.75 -12.77
C ASN A 83 8.98 8.26 -12.95
N ASN A 84 10.24 8.71 -13.01
CA ASN A 84 10.63 10.10 -13.23
C ASN A 84 10.74 10.41 -14.74
N ARG A 85 9.79 11.19 -15.27
CA ARG A 85 9.70 11.52 -16.69
C ARG A 85 9.15 12.92 -16.92
N ALA A 86 9.21 13.42 -18.14
CA ALA A 86 8.60 14.70 -18.51
C ALA A 86 7.13 14.77 -18.02
N GLY A 87 6.76 15.84 -17.34
CA GLY A 87 5.43 16.02 -16.73
C GLY A 87 5.15 15.21 -15.45
N ARG A 88 6.08 14.35 -15.00
CA ARG A 88 5.98 13.58 -13.75
C ARG A 88 7.35 13.47 -13.07
N ARG A 89 7.67 14.45 -12.23
CA ARG A 89 8.92 14.44 -11.46
C ARG A 89 8.75 13.63 -10.18
N VAL A 90 9.62 12.64 -9.96
CA VAL A 90 9.72 11.94 -8.68
C VAL A 90 10.62 12.76 -7.75
N ILE A 91 10.10 13.21 -6.61
CA ILE A 91 10.84 14.02 -5.64
C ILE A 91 11.60 13.13 -4.67
N ALA A 92 10.96 12.06 -4.20
CA ALA A 92 11.53 11.10 -3.27
C ALA A 92 10.77 9.77 -3.36
N ALA A 93 11.41 8.70 -2.87
CA ALA A 93 10.80 7.39 -2.70
C ALA A 93 11.46 6.66 -1.53
N VAL A 94 10.68 5.85 -0.83
CA VAL A 94 11.14 4.92 0.21
C VAL A 94 10.64 3.50 -0.13
N ASN A 95 11.28 2.46 0.41
CA ASN A 95 10.72 1.12 0.32
C ASN A 95 9.41 1.01 1.13
N GLY A 96 8.51 0.11 0.73
CA GLY A 96 7.21 -0.08 1.37
C GLY A 96 7.07 -1.44 2.05
N ASP A 97 6.02 -2.18 1.67
CA ASP A 97 5.60 -3.44 2.28
C ASP A 97 6.69 -4.53 2.31
N PHE A 98 6.47 -5.51 3.18
CA PHE A 98 7.12 -6.81 3.13
C PHE A 98 6.71 -7.57 1.86
N TYR A 99 7.55 -8.52 1.45
CA TYR A 99 7.29 -9.33 0.27
C TYR A 99 7.67 -10.80 0.46
N TYR A 100 6.91 -11.69 -0.18
CA TYR A 100 7.21 -13.11 -0.32
C TYR A 100 8.33 -13.36 -1.36
N LYS A 101 8.70 -14.63 -1.54
CA LYS A 101 9.60 -15.06 -2.63
C LYS A 101 9.10 -14.50 -3.97
N GLY A 102 10.04 -14.04 -4.79
CA GLY A 102 9.74 -13.35 -6.05
C GLY A 102 9.43 -11.85 -5.91
N GLY A 103 9.33 -11.30 -4.70
CA GLY A 103 9.04 -9.87 -4.51
C GLY A 103 7.55 -9.52 -4.58
N ILE A 104 6.68 -10.51 -4.32
CA ILE A 104 5.22 -10.33 -4.27
C ILE A 104 4.87 -9.68 -2.92
N PRO A 105 4.17 -8.54 -2.86
CA PRO A 105 3.75 -7.91 -1.61
C PRO A 105 2.98 -8.88 -0.71
N THR A 106 3.19 -8.78 0.61
CA THR A 106 2.50 -9.69 1.57
C THR A 106 1.12 -9.21 1.96
N ASN A 107 0.89 -7.90 1.92
CA ASN A 107 -0.35 -7.25 2.32
C ASN A 107 -0.97 -6.51 1.12
N LEU A 108 -2.03 -5.75 1.36
CA LEU A 108 -2.71 -4.95 0.34
C LEU A 108 -1.74 -3.96 -0.31
N GLN A 109 -1.71 -4.01 -1.64
CA GLN A 109 -1.18 -2.91 -2.44
C GLN A 109 -2.25 -2.44 -3.42
N ILE A 110 -2.51 -1.14 -3.44
CA ILE A 110 -3.36 -0.47 -4.41
C ILE A 110 -2.52 0.55 -5.14
N ARG A 111 -2.63 0.57 -6.46
CA ARG A 111 -1.99 1.57 -7.32
C ARG A 111 -2.96 2.05 -8.37
N ASN A 112 -3.15 3.37 -8.45
CA ASN A 112 -4.12 4.01 -9.35
C ASN A 112 -5.51 3.39 -9.30
N GLY A 113 -5.99 3.04 -8.09
CA GLY A 113 -7.31 2.45 -7.85
C GLY A 113 -7.45 0.99 -8.27
N GLN A 114 -6.35 0.31 -8.64
CA GLN A 114 -6.33 -1.12 -8.92
C GLN A 114 -5.65 -1.85 -7.75
N ILE A 115 -6.30 -2.91 -7.26
CA ILE A 115 -5.70 -3.80 -6.26
C ILE A 115 -4.69 -4.71 -6.96
N LEU A 116 -3.49 -4.83 -6.38
CA LEU A 116 -2.48 -5.79 -6.81
C LEU A 116 -2.63 -7.07 -6.01
N THR A 117 -2.57 -6.96 -4.69
CA THR A 117 -2.67 -8.04 -3.70
C THR A 117 -3.76 -7.70 -2.68
N THR A 118 -4.48 -8.70 -2.18
CA THR A 118 -5.52 -8.53 -1.17
C THR A 118 -4.92 -8.38 0.25
N PRO A 119 -5.63 -7.75 1.21
CA PRO A 119 -5.09 -7.51 2.54
C PRO A 119 -4.90 -8.79 3.36
N ILE A 120 -3.99 -8.71 4.33
CA ILE A 120 -3.86 -9.61 5.48
C ILE A 120 -4.12 -8.82 6.77
N ALA A 121 -4.15 -9.51 7.92
CA ALA A 121 -4.34 -8.89 9.24
C ALA A 121 -3.11 -8.08 9.71
N ARG A 122 -2.72 -7.07 8.93
CA ARG A 122 -1.63 -6.13 9.19
C ARG A 122 -2.01 -4.74 8.71
N THR A 123 -1.46 -3.73 9.37
CA THR A 123 -1.81 -2.34 9.12
C THR A 123 -1.37 -1.92 7.71
N ILE A 124 -2.23 -1.17 7.03
CA ILE A 124 -1.93 -0.50 5.76
C ILE A 124 -1.97 1.01 5.96
N ILE A 125 -1.25 1.76 5.12
CA ILE A 125 -1.50 3.18 4.89
C ILE A 125 -2.09 3.35 3.49
N GLY A 126 -3.08 4.22 3.32
CA GLY A 126 -3.71 4.47 2.03
C GLY A 126 -4.17 5.91 1.84
N PHE A 127 -4.41 6.29 0.61
CA PHE A 127 -4.77 7.64 0.17
C PHE A 127 -5.88 7.59 -0.88
N ASP A 128 -6.91 8.44 -0.73
CA ASP A 128 -7.93 8.62 -1.76
C ASP A 128 -7.41 9.44 -2.96
N ASP A 129 -8.27 9.70 -3.93
CA ASP A 129 -7.95 10.50 -5.11
C ASP A 129 -7.70 11.99 -4.83
N LYS A 130 -7.87 12.44 -3.57
CA LYS A 130 -7.58 13.78 -3.06
C LYS A 130 -6.45 13.79 -2.03
N ASN A 131 -5.65 12.72 -1.96
CA ASN A 131 -4.57 12.53 -0.99
C ASN A 131 -5.01 12.47 0.49
N LYS A 132 -6.30 12.26 0.79
CA LYS A 132 -6.74 12.07 2.17
C LYS A 132 -6.16 10.75 2.69
N PRO A 133 -5.34 10.76 3.76
CA PRO A 133 -4.72 9.56 4.29
C PRO A 133 -5.68 8.75 5.16
N MET A 134 -5.40 7.46 5.28
CA MET A 134 -5.97 6.56 6.28
C MET A 134 -4.95 5.51 6.71
N MET A 135 -5.14 4.94 7.90
CA MET A 135 -4.36 3.80 8.37
C MET A 135 -5.28 2.83 9.11
N ASN A 136 -5.26 1.55 8.73
CA ASN A 136 -6.08 0.52 9.39
C ASN A 136 -5.63 -0.90 9.03
N ILE A 137 -6.10 -1.88 9.79
CA ILE A 137 -6.15 -3.28 9.36
C ILE A 137 -7.46 -3.47 8.61
N VAL A 138 -7.41 -3.96 7.38
CA VAL A 138 -8.55 -3.97 6.47
C VAL A 138 -8.85 -5.36 5.91
N THR A 139 -10.07 -5.52 5.40
CA THR A 139 -10.56 -6.72 4.71
C THR A 139 -10.97 -6.35 3.28
N TYR A 140 -11.09 -7.35 2.40
CA TYR A 140 -11.50 -7.18 1.01
C TYR A 140 -12.79 -7.96 0.70
N SER A 141 -13.66 -7.35 -0.09
CA SER A 141 -14.78 -7.99 -0.76
C SER A 141 -14.94 -7.40 -2.16
N GLY A 142 -15.08 -8.24 -3.18
CA GLY A 142 -15.28 -7.80 -4.56
C GLY A 142 -16.58 -8.32 -5.14
N LYS A 143 -17.27 -7.50 -5.94
CA LYS A 143 -18.50 -7.87 -6.64
C LYS A 143 -18.50 -7.36 -8.08
N ILE A 144 -19.12 -8.13 -8.96
CA ILE A 144 -19.49 -7.73 -10.32
C ILE A 144 -21.00 -7.71 -10.41
N PHE A 145 -21.56 -6.69 -11.07
CA PHE A 145 -23.00 -6.56 -11.27
C PHE A 145 -23.35 -6.57 -12.75
N THR A 146 -24.41 -7.32 -13.08
CA THR A 146 -25.10 -7.35 -14.37
C THR A 146 -26.55 -6.91 -14.13
N GLY A 147 -26.90 -5.67 -14.48
CA GLY A 147 -28.15 -5.08 -14.00
C GLY A 147 -28.16 -5.00 -12.47
N ASP A 148 -29.15 -5.63 -11.85
CA ASP A 148 -29.34 -5.67 -10.39
C ASP A 148 -28.78 -6.93 -9.70
N THR A 149 -28.33 -7.91 -10.48
CA THR A 149 -27.74 -9.15 -9.94
C THR A 149 -26.24 -8.96 -9.67
N SER A 150 -25.76 -9.48 -8.53
CA SER A 150 -24.35 -9.39 -8.13
C SER A 150 -23.68 -10.75 -7.99
N TYR A 151 -22.41 -10.84 -8.38
CA TYR A 151 -21.57 -12.04 -8.29
C TYR A 151 -20.29 -11.72 -7.51
N ASN A 152 -19.94 -12.56 -6.54
CA ASN A 152 -18.75 -12.35 -5.72
C ASN A 152 -17.48 -12.68 -6.49
N ILE A 153 -16.48 -11.81 -6.36
CA ILE A 153 -15.13 -12.05 -6.86
C ILE A 153 -14.41 -12.94 -5.85
N GLY A 154 -14.21 -14.21 -6.21
CA GLY A 154 -13.58 -15.22 -5.36
C GLY A 154 -12.05 -15.14 -5.31
N GLY A 155 -11.42 -14.42 -6.24
CA GLY A 155 -9.98 -14.18 -6.25
C GLY A 155 -9.61 -12.96 -7.09
N LEU A 156 -8.58 -12.22 -6.67
CA LEU A 156 -8.10 -11.04 -7.40
C LEU A 156 -6.61 -11.23 -7.68
N ASN A 157 -6.22 -11.19 -8.96
CA ASN A 157 -4.86 -11.47 -9.41
C ASN A 157 -4.28 -12.79 -8.83
N THR A 158 -5.11 -13.83 -8.79
CA THR A 158 -4.70 -15.18 -8.39
C THR A 158 -5.08 -16.18 -9.48
N PRO A 159 -4.36 -17.30 -9.62
CA PRO A 159 -4.79 -18.38 -10.51
C PRO A 159 -6.24 -18.79 -10.23
N ARG A 160 -7.02 -19.00 -11.30
CA ARG A 160 -8.40 -19.47 -11.21
C ARG A 160 -8.44 -20.91 -10.70
N LYS A 161 -9.17 -21.16 -9.62
CA LYS A 161 -9.51 -22.50 -9.13
C LYS A 161 -10.83 -22.99 -9.77
N ASN A 162 -11.12 -24.28 -9.64
CA ASN A 162 -12.36 -24.88 -10.13
C ASN A 162 -13.58 -24.20 -9.50
N GLY A 163 -14.59 -23.87 -10.31
CA GLY A 163 -15.83 -23.22 -9.87
C GLY A 163 -15.68 -21.76 -9.38
N GLN A 164 -14.53 -21.12 -9.62
CA GLN A 164 -14.23 -19.80 -9.09
C GLN A 164 -14.38 -18.68 -10.14
N LEU A 165 -14.90 -17.54 -9.71
CA LEU A 165 -14.76 -16.26 -10.42
C LEU A 165 -13.49 -15.56 -9.93
N VAL A 166 -12.55 -15.25 -10.82
CA VAL A 166 -11.40 -14.41 -10.52
C VAL A 166 -11.37 -13.16 -11.39
N PHE A 167 -10.91 -12.05 -10.81
CA PHE A 167 -10.70 -10.79 -11.49
C PHE A 167 -9.20 -10.52 -11.66
N LEU A 168 -8.75 -10.43 -12.90
CA LEU A 168 -7.33 -10.34 -13.26
C LEU A 168 -7.08 -9.01 -13.97
N ASN A 169 -6.25 -8.16 -13.40
CA ASN A 169 -5.80 -6.93 -14.04
C ASN A 169 -4.36 -7.05 -14.54
N ARG A 170 -3.84 -6.00 -15.18
CA ARG A 170 -2.53 -6.02 -15.83
C ARG A 170 -1.36 -6.34 -14.89
N TYR A 171 -1.50 -6.16 -13.57
CA TYR A 171 -0.46 -6.51 -12.59
C TYR A 171 -0.29 -8.03 -12.44
N PHE A 172 -1.30 -8.83 -12.80
CA PHE A 172 -1.19 -10.28 -12.82
C PHE A 172 -0.22 -10.77 -13.92
N GLY A 173 -0.31 -10.17 -15.11
CA GLY A 173 0.45 -10.60 -16.28
C GLY A 173 -0.04 -9.94 -17.57
N GLU A 174 0.61 -10.27 -18.69
CA GLU A 174 0.14 -9.89 -20.04
C GLU A 174 -1.03 -10.76 -20.51
N SER A 175 -1.19 -11.94 -19.89
CA SER A 175 -2.33 -12.81 -20.05
C SER A 175 -2.79 -13.38 -18.71
N THR A 176 -3.94 -14.03 -18.71
CA THR A 176 -4.50 -14.69 -17.52
C THR A 176 -3.79 -15.99 -17.14
N CYS A 177 -3.00 -16.58 -18.03
CA CYS A 177 -2.36 -17.90 -17.86
C CYS A 177 -3.32 -19.00 -17.36
N THR A 178 -4.63 -18.85 -17.58
CA THR A 178 -5.65 -19.83 -17.18
C THR A 178 -5.74 -20.95 -18.21
N ASN A 179 -6.31 -22.08 -17.78
CA ASN A 179 -6.62 -23.20 -18.67
C ASN A 179 -7.89 -22.95 -19.51
N SER A 180 -8.18 -23.88 -20.41
CA SER A 180 -9.34 -23.85 -21.29
C SER A 180 -10.66 -24.28 -20.65
N SER A 181 -10.72 -24.64 -19.36
CA SER A 181 -11.97 -25.16 -18.76
C SER A 181 -13.08 -24.11 -18.63
N GLY A 182 -12.71 -22.83 -18.62
CA GLY A 182 -13.60 -21.73 -18.27
C GLY A 182 -14.02 -20.83 -19.42
N ARG A 183 -14.63 -19.71 -19.03
CA ARG A 183 -14.90 -18.56 -19.90
C ARG A 183 -14.12 -17.35 -19.40
N GLU A 184 -13.64 -16.54 -20.33
CA GLU A 184 -12.93 -15.30 -20.01
C GLU A 184 -13.60 -14.13 -20.72
N VAL A 185 -13.82 -13.05 -19.98
CA VAL A 185 -14.47 -11.83 -20.46
C VAL A 185 -13.49 -10.68 -20.32
N LEU A 186 -13.01 -10.15 -21.45
CA LEU A 186 -12.18 -8.95 -21.48
C LEU A 186 -13.08 -7.74 -21.27
N VAL A 187 -12.76 -6.92 -20.29
CA VAL A 187 -13.48 -5.68 -20.00
C VAL A 187 -12.54 -4.49 -20.02
N GLN A 188 -13.02 -3.36 -20.55
CA GLN A 188 -12.31 -2.09 -20.52
C GLN A 188 -13.06 -1.10 -19.64
N ARG A 189 -12.35 -0.44 -18.73
CA ARG A 189 -12.95 0.60 -17.88
C ARG A 189 -13.48 1.77 -18.71
N VAL A 190 -14.60 2.33 -18.31
CA VAL A 190 -15.18 3.58 -18.84
C VAL A 190 -14.70 4.77 -18.02
N ASN A 191 -14.80 4.65 -16.69
CA ASN A 191 -14.25 5.62 -15.74
C ASN A 191 -12.86 5.17 -15.24
N GLN A 192 -12.23 5.98 -14.40
CA GLN A 192 -10.99 5.59 -13.72
C GLN A 192 -11.25 4.37 -12.80
N TRP A 193 -10.23 3.54 -12.61
CA TRP A 193 -10.29 2.51 -11.57
C TRP A 193 -10.38 3.17 -10.18
N PHE A 194 -11.23 2.60 -9.34
CA PHE A 194 -11.38 2.97 -7.93
C PHE A 194 -11.51 1.72 -7.08
N VAL A 195 -11.04 1.83 -5.83
CA VAL A 195 -11.43 0.97 -4.73
C VAL A 195 -12.38 1.76 -3.84
N ASN A 196 -13.42 1.11 -3.31
CA ASN A 196 -14.52 1.74 -2.57
C ASN A 196 -15.33 2.75 -3.40
N ASP A 197 -15.44 2.53 -4.71
CA ASP A 197 -16.39 3.20 -5.60
C ASP A 197 -16.67 2.28 -6.80
N THR A 198 -17.74 2.56 -7.54
CA THR A 198 -18.17 1.75 -8.67
C THR A 198 -17.35 2.06 -9.92
N VAL A 199 -16.74 1.04 -10.50
CA VAL A 199 -16.12 1.11 -11.84
C VAL A 199 -17.08 0.51 -12.86
N ARG A 200 -17.36 1.26 -13.93
CA ARG A 200 -18.10 0.76 -15.08
C ARG A 200 -17.11 0.26 -16.12
N CYS A 201 -17.35 -0.94 -16.64
CA CYS A 201 -16.51 -1.52 -17.69
C CYS A 201 -17.39 -2.04 -18.83
N VAL A 202 -16.94 -1.84 -20.07
CA VAL A 202 -17.59 -2.39 -21.26
C VAL A 202 -16.94 -3.71 -21.62
N VAL A 203 -17.75 -4.72 -21.95
CA VAL A 203 -17.29 -6.01 -22.48
C VAL A 203 -16.71 -5.81 -23.87
N LYS A 204 -15.45 -6.20 -24.05
CA LYS A 204 -14.72 -6.04 -25.31
C LYS A 204 -14.48 -7.35 -26.04
N ASN A 205 -14.40 -8.45 -25.31
CA ASN A 205 -14.25 -9.78 -25.89
C ASN A 205 -14.76 -10.85 -24.92
N ILE A 206 -15.19 -11.98 -25.46
CA ILE A 206 -15.60 -13.17 -24.70
C ILE A 206 -14.95 -14.39 -25.35
N GLN A 207 -14.21 -15.17 -24.56
CA GLN A 207 -13.64 -16.45 -24.98
C GLN A 207 -14.23 -17.59 -24.16
N ILE A 208 -14.50 -18.71 -24.82
CA ILE A 208 -15.09 -19.90 -24.23
C ILE A 208 -14.19 -21.08 -24.60
N GLY A 209 -13.71 -21.85 -23.62
CA GLY A 209 -12.96 -23.05 -23.93
C GLY A 209 -11.49 -22.81 -24.35
N ILE A 210 -10.93 -21.62 -24.08
CA ILE A 210 -9.59 -21.22 -24.55
C ILE A 210 -8.65 -20.94 -23.36
N GLY A 211 -9.01 -19.98 -22.50
CA GLY A 211 -8.13 -19.50 -21.42
C GLY A 211 -7.00 -18.60 -21.92
N SER A 212 -6.12 -18.19 -21.01
CA SER A 212 -4.93 -17.36 -21.30
C SER A 212 -5.23 -16.07 -22.11
N MET A 213 -6.38 -15.44 -21.87
CA MET A 213 -6.78 -14.20 -22.52
C MET A 213 -5.76 -13.07 -22.25
N ILE A 214 -5.43 -12.31 -23.29
CA ILE A 214 -4.53 -11.16 -23.19
C ILE A 214 -5.18 -10.01 -22.41
N ILE A 215 -4.40 -9.35 -21.56
CA ILE A 215 -4.73 -8.10 -20.87
C ILE A 215 -3.85 -6.99 -21.50
N PRO A 216 -4.37 -6.20 -22.45
CA PRO A 216 -3.52 -5.31 -23.26
C PRO A 216 -2.73 -4.30 -22.43
N ASP A 217 -3.43 -3.56 -21.56
CA ASP A 217 -2.86 -2.51 -20.74
C ASP A 217 -3.66 -2.30 -19.44
N THR A 218 -3.29 -1.29 -18.66
CA THR A 218 -3.90 -0.99 -17.36
C THR A 218 -5.35 -0.51 -17.43
N THR A 219 -5.90 -0.18 -18.60
CA THR A 219 -7.32 0.16 -18.79
C THR A 219 -8.22 -1.07 -18.92
N PHE A 220 -7.63 -2.25 -19.10
CA PHE A 220 -8.32 -3.52 -19.23
C PHE A 220 -8.18 -4.41 -17.99
N ALA A 221 -9.12 -5.33 -17.85
CA ALA A 221 -9.07 -6.45 -16.93
C ALA A 221 -9.81 -7.64 -17.56
N VAL A 222 -9.58 -8.84 -17.02
CA VAL A 222 -10.28 -10.05 -17.42
C VAL A 222 -11.05 -10.60 -16.23
N ILE A 223 -12.30 -10.95 -16.48
CA ILE A 223 -13.13 -11.75 -15.58
C ILE A 223 -13.05 -13.19 -16.07
N SER A 224 -12.41 -14.06 -15.28
CA SER A 224 -12.23 -15.48 -15.61
C SER A 224 -13.12 -16.31 -14.69
N VAL A 225 -13.94 -17.17 -15.28
CA VAL A 225 -14.94 -17.97 -14.57
C VAL A 225 -14.89 -19.44 -14.99
N ASP A 226 -15.31 -20.31 -14.09
CA ASP A 226 -15.46 -21.75 -14.35
C ASP A 226 -16.68 -22.30 -13.61
N GLY A 227 -17.21 -23.43 -14.07
CA GLY A 227 -18.36 -24.10 -13.46
C GLY A 227 -19.56 -23.16 -13.27
N LEU A 228 -20.20 -23.24 -12.10
CA LEU A 228 -21.37 -22.43 -11.75
C LEU A 228 -21.10 -20.91 -11.76
N ALA A 229 -19.85 -20.47 -11.59
CA ALA A 229 -19.51 -19.06 -11.69
C ALA A 229 -19.66 -18.52 -13.13
N SER A 230 -19.73 -19.40 -14.13
CA SER A 230 -19.87 -19.04 -15.54
C SER A 230 -21.28 -18.65 -15.94
N GLU A 231 -22.29 -18.96 -15.12
CA GLU A 231 -23.71 -18.79 -15.49
C GLU A 231 -24.02 -17.37 -15.96
N PHE A 232 -23.55 -16.35 -15.25
CA PHE A 232 -23.85 -14.96 -15.63
C PHE A 232 -23.24 -14.55 -16.97
N THR A 233 -22.12 -15.18 -17.36
CA THR A 233 -21.47 -14.89 -18.65
C THR A 233 -22.23 -15.45 -19.85
N LYS A 234 -23.23 -16.34 -19.64
CA LYS A 234 -24.03 -16.91 -20.73
C LYS A 234 -24.89 -15.88 -21.45
N HIS A 235 -25.28 -14.82 -20.75
CA HIS A 235 -26.14 -13.77 -21.29
C HIS A 235 -25.36 -12.51 -21.68
N LEU A 236 -24.06 -12.45 -21.40
CA LEU A 236 -23.22 -11.30 -21.74
C LEU A 236 -22.93 -11.25 -23.24
N LYS A 237 -23.00 -10.03 -23.77
CA LYS A 237 -22.62 -9.70 -25.14
C LYS A 237 -21.49 -8.69 -25.13
N ILE A 238 -20.72 -8.69 -26.22
CA ILE A 238 -19.78 -7.60 -26.49
C ILE A 238 -20.56 -6.29 -26.58
N GLY A 239 -20.07 -5.25 -25.89
CA GLY A 239 -20.76 -3.96 -25.76
C GLY A 239 -21.54 -3.79 -24.46
N ASP A 240 -21.84 -4.88 -23.73
CA ASP A 240 -22.53 -4.77 -22.45
C ASP A 240 -21.69 -3.99 -21.42
N THR A 241 -22.36 -3.24 -20.55
CA THR A 241 -21.71 -2.53 -19.45
C THR A 241 -21.91 -3.27 -18.14
N LEU A 242 -20.80 -3.62 -17.50
CA LEU A 242 -20.73 -4.21 -16.17
C LEU A 242 -20.37 -3.14 -15.13
N LYS A 243 -20.86 -3.31 -13.90
CA LYS A 243 -20.34 -2.56 -12.74
C LYS A 243 -19.45 -3.49 -11.92
N ILE A 244 -18.29 -2.99 -11.53
CA ILE A 244 -17.32 -3.70 -10.70
C ILE A 244 -17.10 -2.86 -9.44
N LEU A 245 -17.26 -3.49 -8.28
CA LEU A 245 -17.05 -2.88 -6.98
C LEU A 245 -16.05 -3.71 -6.19
N ASN A 246 -14.85 -3.16 -6.00
CA ASN A 246 -13.85 -3.70 -5.09
C ASN A 246 -13.90 -2.89 -3.80
N THR A 247 -14.26 -3.54 -2.70
CA THR A 247 -14.44 -2.93 -1.39
C THR A 247 -13.34 -3.33 -0.44
N ILE A 248 -12.72 -2.34 0.19
CA ILE A 248 -11.82 -2.46 1.33
C ILE A 248 -12.52 -1.85 2.55
N SER A 249 -12.56 -2.58 3.66
CA SER A 249 -13.25 -2.11 4.87
C SER A 249 -12.49 -2.51 6.14
N PRO A 250 -12.38 -1.63 7.16
CA PRO A 250 -12.79 -0.21 7.14
C PRO A 250 -11.81 0.66 6.33
N ALA A 251 -12.32 1.45 5.37
CA ALA A 251 -11.51 2.41 4.61
C ALA A 251 -12.35 3.57 4.07
N ILE A 252 -11.66 4.65 3.69
CA ILE A 252 -12.26 5.81 3.02
C ILE A 252 -12.74 5.45 1.59
N PRO A 253 -13.70 6.19 1.02
CA PRO A 253 -14.12 5.99 -0.37
C PRO A 253 -13.01 6.35 -1.36
N ARG A 254 -13.12 5.85 -2.59
CA ARG A 254 -12.25 6.21 -3.73
C ARG A 254 -10.75 6.07 -3.41
N LEU A 255 -10.41 5.01 -2.67
CA LEU A 255 -9.04 4.69 -2.33
C LEU A 255 -8.23 4.45 -3.62
N LYS A 256 -7.21 5.27 -3.82
CA LYS A 256 -6.42 5.28 -5.05
C LYS A 256 -5.07 4.61 -4.86
N GLU A 257 -4.47 4.78 -3.69
CA GLU A 257 -3.16 4.24 -3.35
C GLU A 257 -3.24 3.59 -1.98
N ALA A 258 -2.60 2.45 -1.79
CA ALA A 258 -2.44 1.83 -0.49
C ALA A 258 -1.27 0.87 -0.48
N ILE A 259 -0.58 0.76 0.65
CA ILE A 259 0.52 -0.17 0.82
C ILE A 259 0.54 -0.71 2.24
N GLY A 260 0.90 -1.99 2.37
CA GLY A 260 1.15 -2.63 3.65
C GLY A 260 2.31 -2.02 4.42
N GLY A 261 2.20 -2.08 5.75
CA GLY A 261 3.29 -1.92 6.69
C GLY A 261 3.26 -3.04 7.72
N PHE A 262 4.24 -3.02 8.64
CA PHE A 262 4.29 -3.96 9.77
C PHE A 262 5.38 -3.49 10.77
N ILE A 263 5.10 -3.09 12.01
CA ILE A 263 3.81 -2.90 12.71
C ILE A 263 3.44 -1.41 12.80
N GLN A 264 2.22 -1.08 13.26
CA GLN A 264 1.83 0.30 13.57
C GLN A 264 2.50 0.79 14.86
N ILE A 265 3.18 1.93 14.80
CA ILE A 265 3.93 2.50 15.93
C ILE A 265 3.18 3.59 16.70
N VAL A 266 2.31 4.35 16.02
CA VAL A 266 1.54 5.44 16.61
C VAL A 266 0.10 5.31 16.17
N ASN A 267 -0.83 5.45 17.12
CA ASN A 267 -2.27 5.49 16.86
C ASN A 267 -2.90 6.62 17.67
N ASN A 268 -3.62 7.53 16.99
CA ASN A 268 -4.25 8.71 17.61
C ASN A 268 -3.29 9.51 18.52
N GLY A 269 -2.04 9.70 18.07
CA GLY A 269 -1.03 10.47 18.78
C GLY A 269 -0.40 9.76 20.00
N LYS A 270 -0.72 8.49 20.24
CA LYS A 270 -0.17 7.68 21.35
C LYS A 270 0.71 6.56 20.82
N ASP A 271 1.68 6.14 21.63
CA ASP A 271 2.41 4.89 21.39
C ASP A 271 1.43 3.73 21.24
N TYR A 272 1.64 2.92 20.22
CA TYR A 272 0.77 1.79 19.89
C TYR A 272 1.56 0.51 19.62
N VAL A 273 2.85 0.50 19.93
CA VAL A 273 3.79 -0.57 19.54
C VAL A 273 3.37 -1.90 20.14
N ASP A 274 3.13 -1.96 21.45
CA ASP A 274 2.80 -3.21 22.14
C ASP A 274 1.45 -3.79 21.71
N GLN A 275 0.45 -2.92 21.52
CA GLN A 275 -0.87 -3.35 21.08
C GLN A 275 -0.84 -3.84 19.63
N SER A 276 -0.18 -3.11 18.73
CA SER A 276 0.01 -3.54 17.35
C SER A 276 0.85 -4.82 17.26
N TYR A 277 1.88 -4.98 18.10
CA TYR A 277 2.65 -6.22 18.21
C TYR A 277 1.76 -7.43 18.51
N VAL A 278 0.82 -7.31 19.45
CA VAL A 278 -0.11 -8.41 19.77
C VAL A 278 -1.07 -8.68 18.62
N ILE A 279 -1.71 -7.64 18.07
CA ILE A 279 -2.74 -7.75 17.03
C ILE A 279 -2.15 -8.31 15.73
N GLU A 280 -0.98 -7.83 15.33
CA GLU A 280 -0.35 -8.18 14.06
C GLU A 280 0.56 -9.43 14.17
N LYS A 281 0.23 -10.33 15.11
CA LYS A 281 0.82 -11.67 15.27
C LYS A 281 2.27 -11.71 15.74
N LYS A 282 2.64 -10.81 16.64
CA LYS A 282 3.89 -10.86 17.43
C LYS A 282 5.15 -11.09 16.59
N PRO A 283 5.46 -10.22 15.60
CA PRO A 283 6.63 -10.43 14.76
C PRO A 283 7.92 -10.40 15.58
N GLY A 284 8.71 -11.47 15.51
CA GLY A 284 9.97 -11.58 16.26
C GLY A 284 11.00 -10.47 15.96
N HIS A 285 10.86 -9.76 14.84
CA HIS A 285 11.72 -8.63 14.49
C HIS A 285 11.28 -7.28 15.06
N ALA A 286 10.14 -7.16 15.75
CA ALA A 286 9.57 -5.85 16.13
C ALA A 286 10.50 -5.06 17.07
N TYR A 287 10.97 -5.72 18.14
CA TYR A 287 11.81 -5.11 19.18
C TYR A 287 13.31 -5.20 18.88
N LEU A 288 13.70 -5.83 17.76
CA LEU A 288 15.11 -5.94 17.37
C LEU A 288 15.61 -4.66 16.69
N ARG A 289 16.90 -4.37 16.87
CA ARG A 289 17.54 -3.24 16.20
C ARG A 289 17.85 -3.56 14.73
N HIS A 290 17.15 -2.91 13.82
CA HIS A 290 17.34 -3.02 12.37
C HIS A 290 17.14 -1.65 11.70
N PRO A 291 17.64 -1.45 10.46
CA PRO A 291 17.21 -0.33 9.64
C PRO A 291 15.69 -0.35 9.49
N ARG A 292 15.04 0.82 9.54
CA ARG A 292 13.58 0.94 9.49
C ARG A 292 13.15 1.97 8.46
N THR A 293 12.00 1.72 7.86
CA THR A 293 11.25 2.69 7.07
C THR A 293 9.85 2.79 7.66
N ALA A 294 9.33 4.00 7.81
CA ALA A 294 8.00 4.25 8.35
C ALA A 294 7.28 5.33 7.54
N ALA A 295 5.95 5.29 7.58
CA ALA A 295 5.09 6.33 7.06
C ALA A 295 3.98 6.63 8.08
N GLY A 296 3.63 7.91 8.22
CA GLY A 296 2.57 8.36 9.12
C GLY A 296 2.07 9.74 8.72
N PHE A 297 0.95 10.19 9.28
CA PHE A 297 0.35 11.47 8.91
C PHE A 297 -0.07 12.28 10.14
N SER A 298 -0.21 13.60 9.99
CA SER A 298 -0.62 14.50 11.06
C SER A 298 -2.09 14.31 11.45
N GLN A 299 -2.45 14.71 12.67
CA GLN A 299 -3.82 14.58 13.21
C GLN A 299 -4.88 15.23 12.30
N ASP A 300 -4.57 16.38 11.71
CA ASP A 300 -5.44 17.12 10.79
C ASP A 300 -5.40 16.59 9.34
N SER A 301 -4.69 15.48 9.11
CA SER A 301 -4.50 14.84 7.80
C SER A 301 -3.87 15.73 6.73
N SER A 302 -3.18 16.82 7.12
CA SER A 302 -2.57 17.75 6.17
C SER A 302 -1.14 17.40 5.77
N LYS A 303 -0.44 16.59 6.57
CA LYS A 303 0.96 16.24 6.35
C LYS A 303 1.17 14.73 6.34
N LEU A 304 1.99 14.26 5.41
CA LEU A 304 2.57 12.92 5.40
C LEU A 304 4.04 13.00 5.80
N PHE A 305 4.48 12.03 6.57
CA PHE A 305 5.86 11.83 6.97
C PHE A 305 6.35 10.51 6.38
N LEU A 306 7.41 10.54 5.60
CA LEU A 306 8.18 9.36 5.22
C LEU A 306 9.50 9.38 5.99
N ILE A 307 9.81 8.31 6.69
CA ILE A 307 10.96 8.23 7.59
C ILE A 307 11.80 7.03 7.21
N ALA A 308 13.11 7.21 7.09
CA ALA A 308 14.09 6.14 7.00
C ALA A 308 15.12 6.29 8.12
N VAL A 309 15.43 5.19 8.80
CA VAL A 309 16.45 5.10 9.84
C VAL A 309 17.48 4.09 9.38
N ASP A 310 18.70 4.55 9.16
CA ASP A 310 19.81 3.69 8.77
C ASP A 310 20.20 2.76 9.92
N GLY A 311 20.84 1.65 9.58
CA GLY A 311 21.37 0.72 10.57
C GLY A 311 22.32 -0.27 9.93
N ARG A 312 22.95 -1.09 10.78
CA ARG A 312 24.00 -2.04 10.38
C ARG A 312 25.19 -1.35 9.68
N GLN A 313 25.44 -0.09 10.04
CA GLN A 313 26.62 0.66 9.66
C GLN A 313 27.65 0.50 10.79
N THR A 314 28.86 0.10 10.44
CA THR A 314 30.06 0.13 11.28
C THR A 314 30.85 1.39 11.00
#